data_AF-A0AAU0Y7C6-F1
#
_entry.id   AF-A0AAU0Y7C6-F1
#
_cell.length_a   1.000
_cell.length_b   1.000
_cell.length_c   1.000
_cell.angle_alpha   90.00
_cell.angle_beta   90.00
_cell.angle_gamma   90.00
#
_symmetry.space_group_name_H-M   'P 1'
#
loop_
_entity.id
_entity.type
_entity.pdbx_description
1 polymer ?
#
loop_
_entity_poly.entity_id
_entity_poly.type
_entity_poly.pdbx_seq_one_letter_code
_entity_poly.pdbx_strand_id
1 'polypeptide(L)'
;MLVLGGVALAMGPIGGSIFGGVDAAPDKRVSGAGDRSAAGLAVGACFTSSQRGEVYSAIRVACSRPHDGEVFATVSLTGPGGTDDALAKQSYHQCRNRLTDYVMDDWSMPDTLGVNYFYPTRETRQSGSTTAVCFTADTQGRTANSVRKDETNLPADQIAFLRLELASGRVWKTYPDLGSLAANRAWSAKLAAALDHEADSLEAATWPVGARPKVAAYAGELRKSAELWRKAVAAHDSDSYFARSDDAWGHPDYKYQREVRNALGLTSDVPATFFGPPF
;
A
#
# COMPACT_ATOMS: atom_id res chain seq x y z
N MET A 1 -23.17 50.42 30.52
CA MET A 1 -21.82 50.30 29.94
C MET A 1 -21.23 48.98 30.40
N LEU A 2 -20.88 48.13 29.42
CA LEU A 2 -20.13 46.87 29.45
C LEU A 2 -20.42 45.81 30.53
N VAL A 3 -21.11 44.76 30.08
CA VAL A 3 -21.09 43.41 30.65
C VAL A 3 -19.79 42.73 30.22
N LEU A 4 -18.97 42.29 31.18
CA LEU A 4 -17.82 41.40 30.94
C LEU A 4 -18.33 39.97 30.68
N GLY A 5 -18.22 39.50 29.44
CA GLY A 5 -18.42 38.10 29.08
C GLY A 5 -17.07 37.42 28.85
N GLY A 6 -16.58 36.67 29.83
CA GLY A 6 -15.42 35.79 29.68
C GLY A 6 -15.84 34.47 29.04
N VAL A 7 -15.25 34.13 27.89
CA VAL A 7 -15.35 32.78 27.31
C VAL A 7 -14.16 31.98 27.82
N ALA A 8 -14.43 31.05 28.75
CA ALA A 8 -13.48 30.02 29.11
C ALA A 8 -13.51 28.92 28.04
N LEU A 9 -12.48 28.86 27.18
CA LEU A 9 -12.22 27.66 26.38
C LEU A 9 -11.65 26.59 27.31
N ALA A 10 -12.46 25.59 27.62
CA ALA A 10 -12.01 24.37 28.27
C ALA A 10 -11.09 23.60 27.31
N MET A 11 -9.78 23.68 27.55
CA MET A 11 -8.80 22.77 26.97
C MET A 11 -8.93 21.41 27.69
N GLY A 12 -9.69 20.49 27.10
CA GLY A 12 -9.68 19.10 27.53
C GLY A 12 -8.39 18.41 27.07
N PRO A 13 -7.74 17.57 27.89
CA PRO A 13 -6.56 16.82 27.45
C PRO A 13 -7.02 15.71 26.51
N ILE A 14 -6.71 15.83 25.22
CA ILE A 14 -6.73 14.67 24.31
C ILE A 14 -5.43 13.90 24.58
N GLY A 15 -5.39 13.24 25.74
CA GLY A 15 -4.44 12.19 26.04
C GLY A 15 -4.90 10.91 25.34
N GLY A 16 -4.62 10.80 24.04
CA GLY A 16 -4.81 9.59 23.26
C GLY A 16 -3.48 9.15 22.70
N SER A 17 -2.76 8.31 23.44
CA SER A 17 -1.55 7.65 22.97
C SER A 17 -1.87 6.77 21.78
N ILE A 18 -1.60 7.22 20.55
CA ILE A 18 -1.67 6.37 19.35
C ILE A 18 -0.29 5.73 19.17
N PHE A 19 0.04 4.78 20.05
CA PHE A 19 1.11 3.83 19.79
C PHE A 19 0.59 2.87 18.71
N GLY A 20 0.88 3.17 17.43
CA GLY A 20 0.80 2.20 16.36
C GLY A 20 1.93 1.19 16.52
N GLY A 21 1.74 0.20 17.37
CA GLY A 21 2.68 -0.90 17.54
C GLY A 21 2.92 -1.61 16.21
N VAL A 22 4.19 -1.94 15.97
CA VAL A 22 4.64 -2.90 14.95
C VAL A 22 3.76 -4.17 14.96
N ASP A 23 3.24 -4.53 13.79
CA ASP A 23 2.77 -5.87 13.38
C ASP A 23 1.94 -6.68 14.40
N ALA A 24 0.88 -6.09 14.95
CA ALA A 24 -0.18 -6.84 15.62
C ALA A 24 -1.54 -6.55 14.96
N ALA A 25 -1.80 -7.20 13.83
CA ALA A 25 -3.18 -7.54 13.45
C ALA A 25 -3.44 -8.96 13.96
N PRO A 26 -4.10 -9.15 15.12
CA PRO A 26 -4.49 -10.46 15.62
C PRO A 26 -5.72 -10.97 14.84
N ASP A 27 -5.76 -12.28 14.55
CA ASP A 27 -6.87 -13.03 13.95
C ASP A 27 -7.40 -12.52 12.60
N LYS A 28 -6.99 -13.19 11.49
CA LYS A 28 -7.71 -13.37 10.19
C LYS A 28 -6.78 -13.64 8.98
N ARG A 29 -5.47 -13.77 9.17
CA ARG A 29 -4.56 -14.12 8.06
C ARG A 29 -4.69 -15.61 7.69
N VAL A 30 -4.82 -15.90 6.40
CA VAL A 30 -4.94 -17.27 5.84
C VAL A 30 -3.56 -17.84 5.51
N SER A 31 -2.54 -17.51 6.31
CA SER A 31 -1.16 -17.91 6.05
C SER A 31 -0.78 -19.19 6.81
N GLY A 32 0.15 -19.97 6.26
CA GLY A 32 0.66 -21.15 6.94
C GLY A 32 1.50 -22.07 6.07
N ALA A 33 1.84 -23.23 6.62
CA ALA A 33 2.55 -24.27 5.90
C ALA A 33 1.64 -24.85 4.80
N GLY A 34 2.10 -24.80 3.55
CA GLY A 34 1.41 -25.33 2.38
C GLY A 34 1.96 -26.68 1.93
N ASP A 35 1.05 -27.58 1.55
CA ASP A 35 1.42 -28.84 0.92
C ASP A 35 1.84 -28.68 -0.56
N ARG A 36 1.97 -29.80 -1.28
CA ARG A 36 2.30 -29.79 -2.71
C ARG A 36 1.24 -29.12 -3.58
N SER A 37 -0.03 -29.17 -3.20
CA SER A 37 -1.11 -28.52 -3.95
C SER A 37 -1.02 -26.99 -3.85
N ALA A 38 -0.72 -26.48 -2.66
CA ALA A 38 -0.44 -25.06 -2.43
C ALA A 38 0.82 -24.60 -3.17
N ALA A 39 1.91 -25.36 -3.09
CA ALA A 39 3.17 -25.05 -3.77
C ALA A 39 3.10 -25.13 -5.31
N GLY A 40 2.12 -25.86 -5.86
CA GLY A 40 1.91 -26.02 -7.29
C GLY A 40 1.05 -24.93 -7.94
N LEU A 41 0.54 -23.96 -7.18
CA LEU A 41 -0.26 -22.87 -7.74
C LEU A 41 0.62 -21.89 -8.53
N ALA A 42 0.21 -21.63 -9.77
CA ALA A 42 0.81 -20.61 -10.62
C ALA A 42 0.27 -19.21 -10.32
N VAL A 43 1.04 -18.17 -10.65
CA VAL A 43 0.56 -16.78 -10.65
C VAL A 43 -0.71 -16.66 -11.52
N GLY A 44 -1.73 -15.99 -11.01
CA GLY A 44 -3.07 -15.90 -11.60
C GLY A 44 -4.00 -17.06 -11.28
N ALA A 45 -3.57 -18.05 -10.49
CA ALA A 45 -4.46 -19.12 -10.04
C ALA A 45 -5.33 -18.66 -8.87
N CYS A 46 -6.65 -18.72 -9.04
CA CYS A 46 -7.61 -18.65 -7.95
C CYS A 46 -7.83 -20.05 -7.35
N PHE A 47 -8.02 -20.11 -6.04
CA PHE A 47 -8.16 -21.39 -5.33
C PHE A 47 -9.14 -21.29 -4.17
N THR A 48 -9.70 -22.43 -3.81
CA THR A 48 -10.31 -22.65 -2.49
C THR A 48 -9.34 -23.43 -1.62
N SER A 49 -9.19 -23.04 -0.37
CA SER A 49 -8.31 -23.73 0.58
C SER A 49 -9.10 -24.57 1.56
N SER A 50 -8.47 -25.65 2.02
CA SER A 50 -8.91 -26.37 3.20
C SER A 50 -7.72 -26.63 4.11
N GLN A 51 -7.96 -26.57 5.41
CA GLN A 51 -6.95 -26.91 6.41
C GLN A 51 -7.08 -28.40 6.76
N ARG A 52 -5.98 -29.15 6.66
CA ARG A 52 -5.87 -30.52 7.18
C ARG A 52 -4.84 -30.54 8.29
N GLY A 53 -5.30 -30.64 9.54
CA GLY A 53 -4.44 -30.43 10.70
C GLY A 53 -3.91 -28.99 10.70
N GLU A 54 -2.60 -28.79 10.67
CA GLU A 54 -1.95 -27.47 10.60
C GLU A 54 -1.47 -27.11 9.18
N VAL A 55 -1.81 -27.92 8.16
CA VAL A 55 -1.33 -27.77 6.79
C VAL A 55 -2.46 -27.31 5.87
N TYR A 56 -2.18 -26.29 5.05
CA TYR A 56 -3.08 -25.81 4.02
C TYR A 56 -2.92 -26.61 2.73
N SER A 57 -4.04 -27.05 2.17
CA SER A 57 -4.15 -27.55 0.80
C SER A 57 -4.99 -26.59 -0.04
N ALA A 58 -4.65 -26.44 -1.31
CA ALA A 58 -5.34 -25.53 -2.23
C ALA A 58 -5.86 -26.27 -3.46
N ILE A 59 -7.11 -26.01 -3.81
CA ILE A 59 -7.75 -26.56 -5.00
C ILE A 59 -8.03 -25.41 -5.95
N ARG A 60 -7.42 -25.46 -7.14
CA ARG A 60 -7.62 -24.44 -8.17
C ARG A 60 -9.08 -24.40 -8.62
N VAL A 61 -9.62 -23.19 -8.73
CA VAL A 61 -10.96 -22.91 -9.26
C VAL A 61 -10.88 -21.78 -10.29
N ALA A 62 -11.95 -21.57 -11.05
CA ALA A 62 -12.05 -20.41 -11.93
C ALA A 62 -12.20 -19.13 -11.09
N CYS A 63 -11.49 -18.06 -11.44
CA CYS A 63 -11.56 -16.78 -10.72
C CYS A 63 -12.94 -16.10 -10.79
N SER A 64 -13.76 -16.46 -11.77
CA SER A 64 -15.17 -16.02 -11.87
C SER A 64 -16.10 -16.75 -10.90
N ARG A 65 -15.60 -17.74 -10.15
CA ARG A 65 -16.33 -18.43 -9.09
C ARG A 65 -15.85 -17.93 -7.72
N PRO A 66 -16.70 -18.03 -6.67
CA PRO A 66 -16.28 -17.76 -5.31
C PRO A 66 -15.02 -18.56 -4.94
N HIS A 67 -13.97 -17.87 -4.51
CA HIS A 67 -12.67 -18.45 -4.15
C HIS A 67 -12.10 -17.81 -2.88
N ASP A 68 -11.20 -18.53 -2.22
CA ASP A 68 -10.61 -18.11 -0.95
C ASP A 68 -9.35 -17.26 -1.16
N GLY A 69 -8.67 -17.42 -2.30
CA GLY A 69 -7.56 -16.54 -2.66
C GLY A 69 -7.08 -16.64 -4.09
N GLU A 70 -6.28 -15.66 -4.49
CA GLU A 70 -5.67 -15.54 -5.82
C GLU A 70 -4.17 -15.33 -5.72
N VAL A 71 -3.40 -16.20 -6.37
CA VAL A 71 -1.94 -16.14 -6.36
C VAL A 71 -1.45 -14.98 -7.23
N PHE A 72 -0.69 -14.07 -6.63
CA PHE A 72 -0.13 -12.92 -7.32
C PHE A 72 1.39 -13.01 -7.52
N ALA A 73 2.09 -13.83 -6.75
CA ALA A 73 3.53 -14.03 -6.91
C ALA A 73 4.02 -15.37 -6.35
N THR A 74 5.21 -15.76 -6.79
CA THR A 74 6.02 -16.81 -6.16
C THR A 74 7.38 -16.20 -5.84
N VAL A 75 7.86 -16.38 -4.62
CA VAL A 75 9.07 -15.72 -4.13
C VAL A 75 10.03 -16.72 -3.50
N SER A 76 11.33 -16.52 -3.73
CA SER A 76 12.38 -17.44 -3.26
C SER A 76 12.73 -17.17 -1.80
N LEU A 77 12.62 -18.20 -0.97
CA LEU A 77 13.06 -18.18 0.41
C LEU A 77 14.55 -18.56 0.48
N THR A 78 15.36 -17.68 1.06
CA THR A 78 16.80 -17.86 1.23
C THR A 78 17.15 -18.29 2.64
N GLY A 79 18.16 -19.17 2.77
CA GLY A 79 18.70 -19.65 4.04
C GLY A 79 18.42 -21.13 4.30
N PRO A 80 19.24 -21.83 5.10
CA PRO A 80 18.97 -23.21 5.49
C PRO A 80 17.62 -23.24 6.20
N GLY A 81 16.70 -24.10 5.73
CA GLY A 81 15.27 -24.05 6.06
C GLY A 81 15.00 -23.73 7.53
N GLY A 82 14.61 -22.48 7.76
CA GLY A 82 14.45 -21.90 9.09
C GLY A 82 13.27 -22.49 9.87
N THR A 83 13.08 -21.98 11.08
CA THR A 83 11.83 -22.19 11.81
C THR A 83 10.65 -21.68 10.98
N ASP A 84 9.46 -22.22 11.25
CA ASP A 84 8.23 -21.79 10.57
C ASP A 84 8.00 -20.28 10.72
N ASP A 85 8.32 -19.70 11.88
CA ASP A 85 8.33 -18.26 12.12
C ASP A 85 9.24 -17.48 11.16
N ALA A 86 10.47 -17.97 10.95
CA ALA A 86 11.42 -17.31 10.06
C ALA A 86 10.94 -17.36 8.61
N LEU A 87 10.39 -18.49 8.18
CA LEU A 87 9.80 -18.66 6.84
C LEU A 87 8.57 -17.78 6.67
N ALA A 88 7.69 -17.72 7.67
CA ALA A 88 6.50 -16.89 7.64
C ALA A 88 6.85 -15.40 7.53
N LYS A 89 7.80 -14.92 8.34
CA LYS A 89 8.28 -13.53 8.30
C LYS A 89 8.91 -13.18 6.95
N GLN A 90 9.78 -14.04 6.43
CA GLN A 90 10.40 -13.84 5.11
C GLN A 90 9.35 -13.81 3.99
N SER A 91 8.40 -14.76 4.02
CA SER A 91 7.30 -14.84 3.05
C SER A 91 6.46 -13.57 3.08
N TYR A 92 6.07 -13.10 4.27
CA TYR A 92 5.30 -11.86 4.42
C TYR A 92 5.99 -10.66 3.76
N HIS A 93 7.26 -10.39 4.10
CA HIS A 93 7.98 -9.26 3.55
C HIS A 93 8.16 -9.35 2.03
N GLN A 94 8.55 -10.53 1.54
CA GLN A 94 8.74 -10.71 0.10
C GLN A 94 7.42 -10.62 -0.67
N CYS A 95 6.34 -11.22 -0.16
CA CYS A 95 5.02 -11.16 -0.81
C CYS A 95 4.47 -9.74 -0.82
N ARG A 96 4.59 -8.98 0.27
CA ARG A 96 4.13 -7.57 0.29
C ARG A 96 4.80 -6.73 -0.79
N ASN A 97 6.08 -6.97 -1.07
CA ASN A 97 6.83 -6.23 -2.09
C ASN A 97 6.41 -6.56 -3.53
N ARG A 98 5.66 -7.64 -3.75
CA ARG A 98 5.23 -8.07 -5.10
C ARG A 98 3.79 -7.71 -5.43
N LEU A 99 2.99 -7.29 -4.46
CA LEU A 99 1.56 -7.07 -4.68
C LEU A 99 1.32 -5.97 -5.72
N THR A 100 2.03 -4.85 -5.63
CA THR A 100 1.87 -3.69 -6.53
C THR A 100 2.17 -4.03 -8.00
N ASP A 101 2.97 -5.05 -8.28
CA ASP A 101 3.23 -5.50 -9.65
C ASP A 101 2.01 -6.22 -10.25
N TYR A 102 1.18 -6.82 -9.41
CA TYR A 102 0.00 -7.61 -9.80
C TYR A 102 -1.32 -6.83 -9.70
N VAL A 103 -1.37 -5.90 -8.74
CA VAL A 103 -2.47 -4.96 -8.52
C VAL A 103 -1.86 -3.56 -8.48
N MET A 104 -1.66 -2.98 -9.66
CA MET A 104 -1.10 -1.64 -9.83
C MET A 104 -2.06 -0.54 -9.34
N ASP A 105 -3.37 -0.79 -9.41
CA ASP A 105 -4.42 0.08 -8.86
C ASP A 105 -4.80 -0.41 -7.47
N ASP A 106 -4.03 -0.02 -6.45
CA ASP A 106 -4.23 -0.44 -5.07
C ASP A 106 -5.56 0.07 -4.47
N TRP A 107 -6.09 1.20 -4.94
CA TRP A 107 -7.39 1.72 -4.52
C TRP A 107 -8.54 0.80 -4.90
N SER A 108 -8.32 -0.10 -5.87
CA SER A 108 -9.31 -1.08 -6.26
C SER A 108 -9.43 -2.27 -5.31
N MET A 109 -8.45 -2.43 -4.41
CA MET A 109 -8.50 -3.50 -3.43
C MET A 109 -9.44 -3.10 -2.29
N PRO A 110 -10.42 -3.95 -1.96
CA PRO A 110 -11.18 -3.79 -0.72
C PRO A 110 -10.23 -3.80 0.48
N ASP A 111 -10.50 -2.99 1.51
CA ASP A 111 -9.73 -2.98 2.78
C ASP A 111 -9.70 -4.37 3.47
N THR A 112 -10.63 -5.25 3.10
CA THR A 112 -10.77 -6.61 3.62
C THR A 112 -9.82 -7.60 2.96
N LEU A 113 -9.28 -7.26 1.78
CA LEU A 113 -8.39 -8.08 0.98
C LEU A 113 -6.93 -7.84 1.41
N GLY A 114 -6.26 -8.91 1.86
CA GLY A 114 -4.90 -8.83 2.40
C GLY A 114 -3.89 -9.70 1.68
N VAL A 115 -2.61 -9.41 1.90
CA VAL A 115 -1.49 -10.27 1.49
C VAL A 115 -1.35 -11.45 2.43
N ASN A 116 -1.42 -12.65 1.86
CA ASN A 116 -1.27 -13.93 2.52
C ASN A 116 -0.24 -14.79 1.78
N TYR A 117 0.20 -15.88 2.41
CA TYR A 117 1.25 -16.71 1.85
C TYR A 117 1.20 -18.16 2.35
N PHE A 118 1.58 -19.07 1.45
CA PHE A 118 1.95 -20.43 1.80
C PHE A 118 3.46 -20.56 1.76
N TYR A 119 4.05 -20.99 2.87
CA TYR A 119 5.47 -21.38 2.92
C TYR A 119 5.59 -22.91 2.85
N PRO A 120 6.70 -23.44 2.31
CA PRO A 120 6.79 -24.87 2.03
C PRO A 120 6.92 -25.67 3.33
N THR A 121 6.12 -26.74 3.47
CA THR A 121 6.29 -27.69 4.59
C THR A 121 7.67 -28.35 4.54
N ARG A 122 8.06 -29.03 5.63
CA ARG A 122 9.30 -29.84 5.66
C ARG A 122 9.35 -30.87 4.54
N GLU A 123 8.22 -31.52 4.23
CA GLU A 123 8.14 -32.49 3.14
C GLU A 123 8.37 -31.81 1.78
N THR A 124 7.66 -30.71 1.52
CA THR A 124 7.79 -29.97 0.25
C THR A 124 9.22 -29.43 0.05
N ARG A 125 9.92 -29.07 1.14
CA ARG A 125 11.33 -28.68 1.12
C ARG A 125 12.26 -29.84 0.81
N GLN A 126 12.00 -31.04 1.35
CA GLN A 126 12.77 -32.24 1.02
C GLN A 126 12.62 -32.62 -0.45
N SER A 127 11.49 -32.30 -1.08
CA SER A 127 11.29 -32.42 -2.54
C SER A 127 11.88 -31.26 -3.36
N GLY A 128 12.59 -30.32 -2.73
CA GLY A 128 13.30 -29.23 -3.41
C GLY A 128 12.55 -27.89 -3.50
N SER A 129 11.34 -27.76 -2.93
CA SER A 129 10.64 -26.47 -2.94
C SER A 129 11.24 -25.52 -1.91
N THR A 130 11.70 -24.36 -2.37
CA THR A 130 12.25 -23.28 -1.53
C THR A 130 11.48 -21.97 -1.75
N THR A 131 10.25 -22.05 -2.25
CA THR A 131 9.47 -20.87 -2.62
C THR A 131 8.24 -20.71 -1.74
N ALA A 132 7.88 -19.46 -1.45
CA ALA A 132 6.58 -19.11 -0.92
C ALA A 132 5.64 -18.72 -2.06
N VAL A 133 4.38 -19.13 -1.92
CA VAL A 133 3.29 -18.74 -2.83
C VAL A 133 2.54 -17.59 -2.18
N CYS A 134 2.55 -16.43 -2.83
CA CYS A 134 1.92 -15.21 -2.36
C CYS A 134 0.53 -15.07 -2.98
N PHE A 135 -0.48 -14.81 -2.16
CA PHE A 135 -1.85 -14.67 -2.63
C PHE A 135 -2.62 -13.60 -1.88
N THR A 136 -3.63 -13.04 -2.54
CA THR A 136 -4.61 -12.19 -1.90
C THR A 136 -5.72 -13.06 -1.34
N ALA A 137 -6.26 -12.69 -0.17
CA ALA A 137 -7.41 -13.36 0.43
C ALA A 137 -8.25 -12.34 1.19
N ASP A 138 -9.57 -12.49 1.14
CA ASP A 138 -10.49 -11.59 1.82
C ASP A 138 -10.79 -12.11 3.23
N THR A 139 -10.54 -11.27 4.22
CA THR A 139 -10.75 -11.55 5.64
C THR A 139 -12.23 -11.62 6.06
N GLN A 140 -13.13 -11.22 5.17
CA GLN A 140 -14.59 -11.24 5.35
C GLN A 140 -15.29 -12.31 4.51
N GLY A 141 -14.57 -13.07 3.67
CA GLY A 141 -15.16 -14.19 2.95
C GLY A 141 -14.51 -14.46 1.60
N ARG A 142 -15.31 -14.92 0.64
CA ARG A 142 -14.83 -15.27 -0.70
C ARG A 142 -15.00 -14.10 -1.65
N THR A 143 -14.00 -13.89 -2.49
CA THR A 143 -14.10 -13.00 -3.64
C THR A 143 -14.68 -13.75 -4.84
N ALA A 144 -15.35 -13.01 -5.72
CA ALA A 144 -15.92 -13.54 -6.95
C ALA A 144 -15.52 -12.66 -8.12
N ASN A 145 -14.20 -12.53 -8.36
CA ASN A 145 -13.53 -12.02 -9.56
C ASN A 145 -12.03 -12.01 -9.30
N SER A 146 -11.23 -11.97 -10.38
CA SER A 146 -9.80 -11.77 -10.24
C SER A 146 -9.50 -10.33 -9.77
N VAL A 147 -8.57 -10.19 -8.84
CA VAL A 147 -8.07 -8.90 -8.33
C VAL A 147 -6.97 -8.33 -9.23
N ARG A 148 -6.51 -9.11 -10.22
CA ARG A 148 -5.40 -8.74 -11.10
C ARG A 148 -5.70 -7.46 -11.86
N LYS A 149 -4.83 -6.47 -11.68
CA LYS A 149 -4.81 -5.22 -12.43
C LYS A 149 -3.37 -4.86 -12.70
N ASP A 150 -2.83 -5.38 -13.80
CA ASP A 150 -1.42 -5.23 -14.16
C ASP A 150 -1.26 -4.76 -15.61
N GLU A 151 -0.02 -4.70 -16.07
CA GLU A 151 0.31 -4.24 -17.43
C GLU A 151 -0.34 -5.05 -18.55
N THR A 152 -0.84 -6.26 -18.27
CA THR A 152 -1.47 -7.12 -19.28
C THR A 152 -2.95 -6.82 -19.47
N ASN A 153 -3.59 -6.10 -18.54
CA ASN A 153 -5.02 -5.83 -18.57
C ASN A 153 -5.41 -4.37 -18.28
N LEU A 154 -4.44 -3.48 -18.01
CA LEU A 154 -4.67 -2.05 -17.86
C LEU A 154 -4.41 -1.27 -19.17
N PRO A 155 -5.22 -0.25 -19.49
CA PRO A 155 -4.92 0.74 -20.52
C PRO A 155 -3.59 1.45 -20.30
N ALA A 156 -2.93 1.88 -21.39
CA ALA A 156 -1.59 2.46 -21.34
C ALA A 156 -1.52 3.78 -20.55
N ASP A 157 -2.56 4.60 -20.61
CA ASP A 157 -2.70 5.84 -19.83
C ASP A 157 -2.91 5.56 -18.34
N GLN A 158 -3.68 4.53 -17.98
CA GLN A 158 -3.79 4.07 -16.60
C GLN A 158 -2.43 3.58 -16.06
N ILE A 159 -1.71 2.75 -16.82
CA ILE A 159 -0.37 2.27 -16.46
C ILE A 159 0.59 3.45 -16.25
N ALA A 160 0.58 4.43 -17.17
CA ALA A 160 1.42 5.60 -17.09
C ALA A 160 1.16 6.38 -15.79
N PHE A 161 -0.11 6.63 -15.46
CA PHE A 161 -0.47 7.36 -14.26
C PHE A 161 -0.10 6.61 -12.97
N LEU A 162 -0.48 5.33 -12.85
CA LEU A 162 -0.19 4.53 -11.65
C LEU A 162 1.32 4.39 -11.37
N ARG A 163 2.15 4.28 -12.41
CA ARG A 163 3.62 4.24 -12.25
C ARG A 163 4.18 5.55 -11.70
N LEU A 164 3.59 6.69 -12.10
CA LEU A 164 4.00 8.00 -11.63
C LEU A 164 3.59 8.21 -10.16
N GLU A 165 2.35 7.87 -9.80
CA GLU A 165 1.89 7.92 -8.41
C GLU A 165 2.79 7.07 -7.50
N LEU A 166 3.13 5.86 -7.92
CA LEU A 166 3.94 4.93 -7.12
C LEU A 166 5.33 5.50 -6.74
N ALA A 167 5.86 6.49 -7.47
CA ALA A 167 7.15 7.10 -7.15
C ALA A 167 7.12 7.89 -5.83
N SER A 168 6.22 8.86 -5.68
CA SER A 168 6.05 9.56 -4.40
C SER A 168 5.55 8.60 -3.32
N GLY A 169 4.78 7.59 -3.72
CA GLY A 169 4.23 6.62 -2.80
C GLY A 169 5.15 5.69 -2.09
N ARG A 170 6.21 5.28 -2.77
CA ARG A 170 7.29 4.55 -2.11
C ARG A 170 7.93 5.40 -1.00
N VAL A 171 8.01 6.72 -1.16
CA VAL A 171 8.54 7.59 -0.11
C VAL A 171 7.55 7.74 1.05
N TRP A 172 6.27 7.93 0.77
CA TRP A 172 5.22 7.95 1.80
C TRP A 172 5.17 6.67 2.63
N LYS A 173 5.31 5.49 2.01
CA LYS A 173 5.38 4.19 2.71
C LYS A 173 6.62 4.03 3.60
N THR A 174 7.66 4.83 3.36
CA THR A 174 8.82 4.93 4.25
C THR A 174 8.63 6.00 5.32
N TYR A 175 7.38 6.46 5.54
CA TYR A 175 7.08 7.41 6.61
C TYR A 175 7.70 6.88 7.90
N PRO A 176 8.50 7.69 8.57
CA PRO A 176 9.53 7.08 9.36
C PRO A 176 9.16 7.16 10.86
N ASP A 177 9.45 6.12 11.65
CA ASP A 177 9.32 6.09 13.12
C ASP A 177 10.37 7.01 13.79
N LEU A 178 10.46 8.27 13.37
CA LEU A 178 11.67 9.05 13.59
C LEU A 178 11.66 9.80 14.89
N GLY A 179 12.37 9.22 15.85
CA GLY A 179 12.78 9.87 17.08
C GLY A 179 13.80 11.01 16.93
N SER A 180 14.11 11.50 15.71
CA SER A 180 15.01 12.65 15.54
C SER A 180 14.60 13.62 14.41
N LEU A 181 14.89 14.90 14.62
CA LEU A 181 14.67 15.98 13.65
C LEU A 181 15.48 15.80 12.36
N ALA A 182 16.73 15.34 12.46
CA ALA A 182 17.60 15.17 11.29
C ALA A 182 17.03 14.13 10.31
N ALA A 183 16.55 13.01 10.84
CA ALA A 183 15.96 11.98 10.00
C ALA A 183 14.61 12.47 9.40
N ASN A 184 13.82 13.21 10.17
CA ASN A 184 12.54 13.80 9.74
C ASN A 184 12.74 14.73 8.53
N ARG A 185 13.74 15.61 8.60
CA ARG A 185 14.16 16.47 7.47
C ARG A 185 14.64 15.64 6.28
N ALA A 186 15.42 14.59 6.51
CA ALA A 186 15.92 13.75 5.42
C ALA A 186 14.79 13.03 4.67
N TRP A 187 13.79 12.52 5.37
CA TRP A 187 12.60 11.93 4.75
C TRP A 187 11.76 12.99 4.01
N SER A 188 11.48 14.14 4.65
CA SER A 188 10.72 15.24 4.02
C SER A 188 11.39 15.76 2.74
N ALA A 189 12.72 15.85 2.71
CA ALA A 189 13.47 16.25 1.53
C ALA A 189 13.34 15.24 0.39
N LYS A 190 13.38 13.93 0.69
CA LYS A 190 13.14 12.87 -0.30
C LYS A 190 11.72 12.93 -0.84
N LEU A 191 10.75 13.18 0.03
CA LEU A 191 9.35 13.29 -0.36
C LEU A 191 9.12 14.50 -1.28
N ALA A 192 9.62 15.68 -0.90
CA ALA A 192 9.53 16.87 -1.75
C ALA A 192 10.12 16.63 -3.15
N ALA A 193 11.31 16.01 -3.24
CA ALA A 193 11.93 15.68 -4.52
C ALA A 193 11.10 14.68 -5.34
N ALA A 194 10.48 13.69 -4.70
CA ALA A 194 9.62 12.73 -5.38
C ALA A 194 8.33 13.37 -5.91
N LEU A 195 7.72 14.29 -5.14
CA LEU A 195 6.54 15.05 -5.55
C LEU A 195 6.85 15.99 -6.74
N ASP A 196 7.98 16.71 -6.70
CA ASP A 196 8.43 17.54 -7.82
C ASP A 196 8.66 16.69 -9.08
N HIS A 197 9.34 15.54 -8.95
CA HIS A 197 9.56 14.61 -10.06
C HIS A 197 8.25 14.05 -10.64
N GLU A 198 7.29 13.68 -9.79
CA GLU A 198 5.97 13.22 -10.23
C GLU A 198 5.23 14.32 -11.01
N ALA A 199 5.21 15.55 -10.48
CA ALA A 199 4.58 16.69 -11.15
C ALA A 199 5.19 16.96 -12.54
N ASP A 200 6.52 17.00 -12.65
CA ASP A 200 7.21 17.23 -13.92
C ASP A 200 6.95 16.11 -14.93
N SER A 201 6.92 14.86 -14.46
CA SER A 201 6.64 13.69 -15.30
C SER A 201 5.19 13.66 -15.79
N LEU A 202 4.25 14.06 -14.94
CA LEU A 202 2.83 14.20 -15.31
C LEU A 202 2.64 15.26 -16.40
N GLU A 203 3.33 16.40 -16.32
CA GLU A 203 3.24 17.45 -17.33
C GLU A 203 3.93 17.11 -18.65
N ALA A 204 5.03 16.35 -18.60
CA ALA A 204 5.73 15.90 -19.80
C ALA A 204 4.98 14.78 -20.55
N ALA A 205 4.13 14.03 -19.86
CA ALA A 205 3.37 12.92 -20.45
C ALA A 205 2.18 13.38 -21.32
N THR A 206 1.78 12.52 -22.25
CA THR A 206 0.61 12.77 -23.11
C THR A 206 -0.63 12.09 -22.52
N TRP A 207 -1.68 12.88 -22.29
CA TRP A 207 -2.93 12.41 -21.69
C TRP A 207 -4.13 12.52 -22.64
N PRO A 208 -5.17 11.67 -22.45
CA PRO A 208 -6.48 11.85 -23.08
C PRO A 208 -7.00 13.27 -22.86
N VAL A 209 -7.70 13.83 -23.85
CA VAL A 209 -8.16 15.24 -23.83
C VAL A 209 -8.96 15.56 -22.57
N GLY A 210 -9.81 14.65 -22.11
CA GLY A 210 -10.61 14.82 -20.88
C GLY A 210 -9.78 14.81 -19.59
N ALA A 211 -8.62 14.15 -19.57
CA ALA A 211 -7.77 14.03 -18.39
C ALA A 211 -6.75 15.18 -18.27
N ARG A 212 -6.31 15.79 -19.38
CA ARG A 212 -5.29 16.87 -19.40
C ARG A 212 -5.49 17.97 -18.36
N PRO A 213 -6.67 18.63 -18.26
CA PRO A 213 -6.84 19.70 -17.27
C PRO A 213 -6.79 19.18 -15.82
N LYS A 214 -7.19 17.93 -15.58
CA LYS A 214 -7.13 17.29 -14.26
C LYS A 214 -5.70 16.95 -13.87
N VAL A 215 -4.93 16.42 -14.82
CA VAL A 215 -3.50 16.12 -14.61
C VAL A 215 -2.72 17.40 -14.32
N ALA A 216 -2.95 18.48 -15.08
CA ALA A 216 -2.29 19.76 -14.82
C ALA A 216 -2.63 20.32 -13.43
N ALA A 217 -3.89 20.21 -12.99
CA ALA A 217 -4.30 20.62 -11.65
C ALA A 217 -3.63 19.77 -10.56
N TYR A 218 -3.53 18.45 -10.75
CA TYR A 218 -2.85 17.56 -9.81
C TYR A 218 -1.34 17.81 -9.76
N ALA A 219 -0.68 18.04 -10.89
CA ALA A 219 0.73 18.43 -10.93
C ALA A 219 0.99 19.74 -10.16
N GLY A 220 0.09 20.73 -10.28
CA GLY A 220 0.16 21.96 -9.49
C GLY A 220 0.03 21.71 -7.98
N GLU A 221 -0.86 20.81 -7.59
CA GLU A 221 -1.06 20.40 -6.19
C GLU A 221 0.16 19.65 -5.61
N LEU A 222 0.79 18.78 -6.40
CA LEU A 222 2.02 18.09 -6.03
C LEU A 222 3.16 19.08 -5.77
N ARG A 223 3.32 20.09 -6.64
CA ARG A 223 4.33 21.16 -6.42
C ARG A 223 4.06 21.96 -5.17
N LYS A 224 2.79 22.28 -4.89
CA LYS A 224 2.39 22.94 -3.65
C LYS A 224 2.79 22.09 -2.43
N SER A 225 2.52 20.79 -2.45
CA SER A 225 2.95 19.86 -1.40
C SER A 225 4.48 19.86 -1.25
N ALA A 226 5.22 19.75 -2.35
CA ALA A 226 6.68 19.77 -2.34
C ALA A 226 7.26 21.05 -1.71
N GLU A 227 6.68 22.23 -2.00
CA GLU A 227 7.07 23.49 -1.38
C GLU A 227 6.84 23.52 0.14
N LEU A 228 5.73 22.95 0.62
CA LEU A 228 5.43 22.87 2.04
C LEU A 228 6.42 21.95 2.76
N TRP A 229 6.72 20.78 2.18
CA TRP A 229 7.76 19.89 2.71
C TRP A 229 9.14 20.55 2.72
N ARG A 230 9.51 21.32 1.68
CA ARG A 230 10.75 22.11 1.66
C ARG A 230 10.80 23.16 2.77
N LYS A 231 9.68 23.81 3.12
CA LYS A 231 9.59 24.73 4.27
C LYS A 231 9.81 24.01 5.61
N ALA A 232 9.26 22.80 5.77
CA ALA A 232 9.52 21.98 6.95
C ALA A 232 11.00 21.61 7.07
N VAL A 233 11.62 21.17 5.97
CA VAL A 233 13.07 20.88 5.90
C VAL A 233 13.92 22.07 6.35
N ALA A 234 13.54 23.29 5.97
CA ALA A 234 14.27 24.53 6.27
C ALA A 234 14.03 25.09 7.68
N ALA A 235 13.09 24.52 8.46
CA ALA A 235 12.85 24.95 9.84
C ALA A 235 14.12 24.86 10.69
N HIS A 236 14.28 25.70 11.71
CA HIS A 236 15.52 25.74 12.52
C HIS A 236 15.56 24.65 13.61
N ASP A 237 14.44 24.45 14.28
CA ASP A 237 14.28 23.54 15.42
C ASP A 237 13.12 22.55 15.19
N SER A 238 12.90 21.70 16.18
CA SER A 238 11.91 20.63 16.12
C SER A 238 10.48 21.16 16.09
N ASP A 239 10.18 22.15 16.94
CA ASP A 239 8.84 22.72 17.05
C ASP A 239 8.42 23.40 15.74
N SER A 240 9.36 24.16 15.16
CA SER A 240 9.16 24.80 13.86
C SER A 240 9.03 23.77 12.73
N TYR A 241 9.77 22.66 12.78
CA TYR A 241 9.63 21.59 11.78
C TYR A 241 8.22 20.99 11.83
N PHE A 242 7.75 20.62 13.02
CA PHE A 242 6.44 19.98 13.17
C PHE A 242 5.29 20.92 12.81
N ALA A 243 5.35 22.18 13.23
CA ALA A 243 4.36 23.19 12.84
C ALA A 243 4.29 23.38 11.32
N ARG A 244 5.42 23.29 10.60
CA ARG A 244 5.44 23.37 9.12
C ARG A 244 5.04 22.07 8.44
N SER A 245 5.32 20.92 9.04
CA SER A 245 4.84 19.64 8.52
C SER A 245 3.33 19.53 8.63
N ASP A 246 2.70 20.12 9.66
CA ASP A 246 1.24 20.16 9.80
C ASP A 246 0.57 20.83 8.58
N ASP A 247 1.14 21.91 8.06
CA ASP A 247 0.68 22.52 6.81
C ASP A 247 0.85 21.57 5.62
N ALA A 248 1.95 20.80 5.59
CA ALA A 248 2.28 19.87 4.49
C ALA A 248 1.41 18.60 4.50
N TRP A 249 0.98 18.14 5.67
CA TRP A 249 0.21 16.91 5.85
C TRP A 249 -1.15 16.92 5.15
N GLY A 250 -1.74 18.10 4.93
CA GLY A 250 -2.97 18.26 4.15
C GLY A 250 -2.76 18.14 2.63
N HIS A 251 -1.54 17.92 2.16
CA HIS A 251 -1.17 18.01 0.75
C HIS A 251 -0.32 16.81 0.27
N PRO A 252 -0.54 16.30 -0.96
CA PRO A 252 -1.55 16.73 -1.91
C PRO A 252 -2.99 16.37 -1.47
N ASP A 253 -3.95 17.26 -1.72
CA ASP A 253 -5.37 16.98 -1.47
C ASP A 253 -5.86 15.89 -2.43
N TYR A 254 -6.40 14.81 -1.85
CA TYR A 254 -6.97 13.68 -2.58
C TYR A 254 -7.96 14.06 -3.66
N LYS A 255 -8.64 15.20 -3.54
CA LYS A 255 -9.54 15.70 -4.57
C LYS A 255 -8.88 15.72 -5.95
N TYR A 256 -7.66 16.22 -6.06
CA TYR A 256 -7.00 16.34 -7.36
C TYR A 256 -6.63 14.97 -7.94
N GLN A 257 -6.10 14.09 -7.09
CA GLN A 257 -5.78 12.71 -7.43
C GLN A 257 -7.03 11.95 -7.90
N ARG A 258 -8.15 12.07 -7.16
CA ARG A 258 -9.45 11.49 -7.53
C ARG A 258 -9.96 11.99 -8.89
N GLU A 259 -9.79 13.27 -9.18
CA GLU A 259 -10.23 13.85 -10.45
C GLU A 259 -9.46 13.28 -11.65
N VAL A 260 -8.15 13.05 -11.50
CA VAL A 260 -7.33 12.38 -12.54
C VAL A 260 -7.76 10.92 -12.68
N ARG A 261 -7.87 10.20 -11.56
CA ARG A 261 -8.26 8.78 -11.55
C ARG A 261 -9.62 8.56 -12.21
N ASN A 262 -10.61 9.40 -11.89
CA ASN A 262 -11.91 9.39 -12.57
C ASN A 262 -11.80 9.64 -14.08
N ALA A 263 -11.01 10.62 -14.49
CA ALA A 263 -10.84 10.95 -15.92
C ALA A 263 -10.14 9.82 -16.71
N LEU A 264 -9.36 8.98 -16.03
CA LEU A 264 -8.69 7.80 -16.60
C LEU A 264 -9.49 6.50 -16.43
N GLY A 265 -10.64 6.52 -15.75
CA GLY A 265 -11.42 5.31 -15.46
C GLY A 265 -10.78 4.37 -14.43
N LEU A 266 -9.95 4.92 -13.54
CA LEU A 266 -9.39 4.23 -12.38
C LEU A 266 -10.33 4.33 -11.17
N THR A 267 -10.11 3.46 -10.18
CA THR A 267 -10.84 3.53 -8.90
C THR A 267 -10.51 4.85 -8.20
N SER A 268 -11.53 5.64 -7.85
CA SER A 268 -11.34 6.98 -7.26
C SER A 268 -11.82 7.12 -5.82
N ASP A 269 -12.35 6.05 -5.22
CA ASP A 269 -12.69 6.08 -3.79
C ASP A 269 -11.42 5.89 -2.98
N VAL A 270 -11.12 6.85 -2.11
CA VAL A 270 -9.94 6.78 -1.24
C VAL A 270 -10.18 5.66 -0.23
N PRO A 271 -9.32 4.63 -0.15
CA PRO A 271 -9.55 3.54 0.79
C PRO A 271 -9.39 4.02 2.24
N ALA A 272 -10.15 3.43 3.18
CA ALA A 272 -10.35 3.99 4.51
C ALA A 272 -9.12 3.85 5.44
N THR A 273 -8.12 3.07 5.05
CA THR A 273 -7.01 2.64 5.93
C THR A 273 -5.64 3.25 5.60
N PHE A 274 -5.56 4.24 4.72
CA PHE A 274 -4.27 4.78 4.25
C PHE A 274 -3.84 6.07 4.98
N PHE A 275 -2.66 6.02 5.60
CA PHE A 275 -1.89 7.21 5.98
C PHE A 275 -1.02 7.63 4.78
N GLY A 276 -1.25 8.84 4.25
CA GLY A 276 -0.63 9.32 3.00
C GLY A 276 -1.34 8.78 1.76
N PRO A 277 -1.01 9.26 0.54
CA PRO A 277 -1.76 8.85 -0.63
C PRO A 277 -1.73 7.33 -0.82
N PRO A 278 -2.78 6.72 -1.38
CA PRO A 278 -2.76 5.29 -1.61
C PRO A 278 -1.94 5.00 -2.88
N PHE A 279 -1.12 3.96 -2.82
CA PHE A 279 -0.14 3.53 -3.82
C PHE A 279 0.05 2.01 -3.83
#